data_AF-A0A9D7Y5L9-F1
#
_entry.id   AF-A0A9D7Y5L9-F1
#
_cell.length_a   1.000
_cell.length_b   1.000
_cell.length_c   1.000
_cell.angle_alpha   90.00
_cell.angle_beta   90.00
_cell.angle_gamma   90.00
#
_symmetry.space_group_name_H-M   'P 1'
#
loop_
_entity.id
_entity.type
_entity.pdbx_description
1 polymer ?
#
loop_
_entity_poly.entity_id
_entity_poly.type
_entity_poly.pdbx_seq_one_letter_code
_entity_poly.pdbx_strand_id
1 'polypeptide(L)'
;MDKCLKSIVPQINTTIEILVIDNKSSENTKKVVESYSNSFSNIKYFSEPNIGLSHARNRGIKEAKSDWILYLDDDTIAFSDLIERALYLVSRGDFDCVGGMYYGYFDVEKPKWIPENFGTKSKYSDDLQLCPFNVPHGCVVLYKS
;
A
#
# COMPACT_ATOMS: atom_id res chain seq x y z
N MET A 1 -0.90 9.02 6.82
CA MET A 1 -2.30 8.94 6.31
C MET A 1 -2.67 9.82 5.10
N ASP A 2 -2.86 11.15 5.23
CA ASP A 2 -3.49 11.96 4.16
C ASP A 2 -2.72 11.93 2.81
N LYS A 3 -1.39 12.05 2.85
CA LYS A 3 -0.53 11.91 1.65
C LYS A 3 -0.74 10.54 0.96
N CYS A 4 -0.83 9.46 1.74
CA CYS A 4 -1.05 8.10 1.25
C CYS A 4 -2.40 7.99 0.54
N LEU A 5 -3.51 8.38 1.21
CA LEU A 5 -4.84 8.35 0.59
C LEU A 5 -4.92 9.22 -0.67
N LYS A 6 -4.38 10.43 -0.66
CA LYS A 6 -4.32 11.30 -1.85
C LYS A 6 -3.61 10.65 -3.03
N SER A 7 -2.58 9.85 -2.77
CA SER A 7 -1.80 9.18 -3.83
C SER A 7 -2.50 7.97 -4.44
N ILE A 8 -3.33 7.26 -3.68
CA ILE A 8 -3.97 6.01 -4.12
C ILE A 8 -5.41 6.22 -4.64
N VAL A 9 -6.14 7.18 -4.09
CA VAL A 9 -7.55 7.45 -4.44
C VAL A 9 -7.77 7.70 -5.95
N PRO A 10 -6.91 8.44 -6.68
CA PRO A 10 -7.09 8.62 -8.11
C PRO A 10 -6.99 7.33 -8.94
N GLN A 11 -6.40 6.27 -8.37
CA GLN A 11 -6.15 5.01 -9.06
C GLN A 11 -7.26 3.97 -8.84
N ILE A 12 -8.15 4.18 -7.87
CA ILE A 12 -9.18 3.18 -7.53
C ILE A 12 -10.40 3.29 -8.44
N ASN A 13 -11.01 2.15 -8.73
CA ASN A 13 -12.30 2.04 -9.40
C ASN A 13 -13.29 1.27 -8.50
N THR A 14 -14.49 0.99 -9.02
CA THR A 14 -15.56 0.33 -8.24
C THR A 14 -15.28 -1.12 -7.84
N THR A 15 -14.22 -1.75 -8.39
CA THR A 15 -13.83 -3.13 -8.06
C THR A 15 -12.84 -3.23 -6.91
N ILE A 16 -12.32 -2.10 -6.43
CA ILE A 16 -11.31 -2.05 -5.37
C ILE A 16 -11.94 -1.49 -4.10
N GLU A 17 -11.66 -2.11 -2.96
CA GLU A 17 -11.94 -1.52 -1.65
C GLU A 17 -10.65 -1.13 -0.94
N ILE A 18 -10.68 -0.01 -0.21
CA ILE A 18 -9.60 0.43 0.67
C ILE A 18 -10.07 0.26 2.10
N LEU A 19 -9.35 -0.56 2.87
CA LEU A 19 -9.60 -0.73 4.29
C LEU A 19 -8.50 -0.03 5.08
N VAL A 20 -8.86 1.05 5.76
CA VAL A 20 -7.95 1.72 6.68
C VAL A 20 -8.13 1.14 8.07
N ILE A 21 -7.13 0.38 8.51
CA ILE A 21 -7.13 -0.23 9.83
C ILE A 21 -6.30 0.62 10.79
N ASP A 22 -7.00 1.37 11.63
CA ASP A 22 -6.39 2.24 12.62
C ASP A 22 -6.07 1.47 13.91
N ASN A 23 -4.78 1.38 14.23
CA ASN A 23 -4.27 0.62 15.37
C ASN A 23 -3.89 1.52 16.54
N LYS A 24 -4.85 2.34 16.98
CA LYS A 24 -4.73 3.38 18.04
C LYS A 24 -3.89 4.60 17.65
N SER A 25 -4.16 5.15 16.48
CA SER A 25 -3.69 6.48 16.12
C SER A 25 -4.41 7.58 16.92
N SER A 26 -3.97 8.82 16.73
CA SER A 26 -4.69 9.99 17.24
C SER A 26 -6.07 10.15 16.56
N GLU A 27 -6.97 10.92 17.19
CA GLU A 27 -8.30 11.23 16.63
C GLU A 27 -8.28 11.83 15.22
N ASN A 28 -7.14 12.38 14.79
CA ASN A 28 -6.99 12.98 13.47
C ASN A 28 -7.10 11.95 12.33
N THR A 29 -6.62 10.71 12.54
CA THR A 29 -6.63 9.67 11.50
C THR A 29 -8.06 9.32 11.08
N LYS A 30 -8.95 9.09 12.05
CA LYS A 30 -10.35 8.77 11.77
C LYS A 30 -11.04 9.86 10.95
N LYS A 31 -10.87 11.13 11.34
CA LYS A 31 -11.47 12.28 10.63
C LYS A 31 -10.99 12.38 9.18
N VAL A 32 -9.69 12.17 8.96
CA VAL A 32 -9.12 12.14 7.60
C VAL A 32 -9.80 11.05 6.78
N VAL A 33 -9.86 9.82 7.27
CA VAL A 33 -10.46 8.69 6.53
C VAL A 33 -11.95 8.90 6.26
N GLU A 34 -12.70 9.40 7.24
CA GLU A 34 -14.13 9.71 7.10
C GLU A 34 -14.38 10.75 6.00
N SER A 35 -13.49 11.76 5.86
CA SER A 35 -13.61 12.75 4.79
C SER A 35 -13.51 12.12 3.38
N TYR A 36 -12.69 11.08 3.21
CA TYR A 36 -12.62 10.33 1.95
C TYR A 36 -13.82 9.38 1.80
N SER A 37 -14.24 8.73 2.88
CA SER A 37 -15.35 7.77 2.88
C SER A 37 -16.69 8.41 2.47
N ASN A 38 -16.85 9.71 2.73
CA ASN A 38 -18.02 10.49 2.27
C ASN A 38 -18.09 10.64 0.74
N SER A 39 -16.94 10.62 0.06
CA SER A 39 -16.84 10.74 -1.40
C SER A 39 -16.67 9.39 -2.09
N PHE A 40 -16.16 8.39 -1.37
CA PHE A 40 -15.77 7.08 -1.89
C PHE A 40 -16.31 5.97 -0.98
N SER A 41 -17.42 5.35 -1.37
CA SER A 41 -18.10 4.31 -0.58
C SER A 41 -17.30 3.01 -0.43
N ASN A 42 -16.28 2.83 -1.26
CA ASN A 42 -15.34 1.71 -1.20
C ASN A 42 -14.16 1.95 -0.23
N ILE A 43 -14.08 3.09 0.43
CA ILE A 43 -13.11 3.38 1.50
C ILE A 43 -13.80 3.19 2.84
N LYS A 44 -13.23 2.33 3.70
CA LYS A 44 -13.79 1.99 5.01
C LYS A 44 -12.76 2.15 6.10
N TYR A 45 -13.21 2.63 7.25
CA TYR A 45 -12.40 2.77 8.46
C TYR A 45 -12.75 1.67 9.46
N PHE A 46 -11.73 1.04 10.04
CA PHE A 46 -11.88 0.12 11.16
C PHE A 46 -10.87 0.47 12.25
N SER A 47 -11.28 0.32 13.51
CA SER A 47 -10.39 0.45 14.66
C SER A 47 -9.98 -0.93 15.16
N GLU A 48 -8.68 -1.14 15.38
CA GLU A 48 -8.12 -2.34 15.99
C GLU A 48 -7.60 -2.04 17.42
N PRO A 49 -8.22 -2.61 18.47
CA PRO A 49 -7.89 -2.31 19.86
C PRO A 49 -6.60 -2.99 20.36
N ASN A 50 -6.09 -4.02 19.69
CA ASN A 50 -4.85 -4.68 20.10
C ASN A 50 -3.66 -4.04 19.35
N ILE A 51 -2.76 -3.39 20.09
CA ILE A 51 -1.62 -2.69 19.49
C ILE A 51 -0.65 -3.69 18.86
N GLY A 52 -0.25 -3.42 17.62
CA GLY A 52 0.71 -4.19 16.86
C GLY A 52 0.33 -4.28 15.37
N LEU A 53 1.32 -4.11 14.51
CA LEU A 53 1.16 -4.18 13.05
C LEU A 53 0.48 -5.49 12.60
N SER A 54 0.82 -6.61 13.24
CA SER A 54 0.19 -7.91 12.94
C SER A 54 -1.30 -7.92 13.29
N HIS A 55 -1.72 -7.29 14.39
CA HIS A 55 -3.14 -7.19 14.73
C HIS A 55 -3.90 -6.36 13.69
N ALA A 56 -3.34 -5.23 13.27
CA ALA A 56 -3.91 -4.37 12.23
C ALA A 56 -4.05 -5.13 10.89
N ARG A 57 -2.97 -5.78 10.43
CA ARG A 57 -2.98 -6.56 9.19
C ARG A 57 -3.98 -7.70 9.25
N ASN A 58 -4.02 -8.45 10.34
CA ASN A 58 -4.98 -9.55 10.55
C ASN A 58 -6.42 -9.07 10.59
N ARG A 59 -6.68 -7.88 11.16
CA ARG A 59 -8.01 -7.27 11.10
C ARG A 59 -8.38 -6.92 9.65
N GLY A 60 -7.45 -6.35 8.89
CA GLY A 60 -7.64 -6.07 7.47
C GLY A 60 -8.04 -7.30 6.67
N ILE A 61 -7.38 -8.45 6.90
CA ILE A 61 -7.72 -9.73 6.25
C ILE A 61 -9.16 -10.15 6.55
N LYS A 62 -9.57 -10.05 7.82
CA LYS A 62 -10.92 -10.46 8.25
C LYS A 62 -12.03 -9.59 7.67
N GLU A 63 -11.73 -8.32 7.41
CA GLU A 63 -12.70 -7.36 6.85
C GLU A 63 -12.72 -7.32 5.32
N ALA A 64 -11.65 -7.81 4.68
CA ALA A 64 -11.54 -7.89 3.23
C ALA A 64 -12.60 -8.81 2.63
N LYS A 65 -13.21 -8.37 1.54
CA LYS A 65 -14.18 -9.14 0.76
C LYS A 65 -13.58 -9.70 -0.53
N SER A 66 -12.40 -9.23 -0.90
CA SER A 66 -11.67 -9.67 -2.09
C SER A 66 -10.73 -10.85 -1.78
N ASP A 67 -10.49 -11.68 -2.78
CA ASP A 67 -9.52 -12.80 -2.71
C ASP A 67 -8.05 -12.34 -2.75
N TRP A 68 -7.82 -11.06 -3.05
CA TRP A 68 -6.49 -10.47 -3.18
C TRP A 68 -6.35 -9.28 -2.25
N ILE A 69 -5.24 -9.26 -1.52
CA ILE A 69 -4.93 -8.23 -0.54
C ILE A 69 -3.60 -7.58 -0.90
N LEU A 70 -3.63 -6.25 -1.00
CA LEU A 70 -2.46 -5.40 -1.15
C LEU A 70 -2.24 -4.61 0.14
N TYR A 71 -1.07 -4.75 0.75
CA TYR A 71 -0.66 -3.92 1.89
C TYR A 71 0.08 -2.67 1.43
N LEU A 72 -0.36 -1.54 1.99
CA LEU A 72 0.25 -0.23 1.82
C LEU A 72 0.30 0.45 3.19
N ASP A 73 1.49 0.86 3.62
CA ASP A 73 1.65 1.56 4.90
C ASP A 73 1.20 3.03 4.77
N ASP A 74 0.71 3.64 5.84
CA ASP A 74 0.02 4.94 5.77
C ASP A 74 0.97 6.15 5.65
N ASP A 75 2.27 5.94 5.84
CA ASP A 75 3.36 6.88 5.63
C ASP A 75 3.98 6.80 4.22
N THR A 76 3.40 5.98 3.34
CA THR A 76 3.87 5.82 1.96
C THR A 76 3.13 6.75 0.98
N ILE A 77 3.77 6.98 -0.17
CA ILE A 77 3.15 7.61 -1.34
C ILE A 77 3.09 6.53 -2.42
N ALA A 78 1.89 6.15 -2.83
CA ALA A 78 1.69 5.19 -3.90
C ALA A 78 2.18 5.77 -5.24
N PHE A 79 2.86 4.94 -6.03
CA PHE A 79 3.11 5.26 -7.43
C PHE A 79 1.79 5.27 -8.19
N SER A 80 1.69 6.11 -9.21
CA SER A 80 0.45 6.27 -10.00
C SER A 80 0.02 5.02 -10.77
N ASP A 81 0.93 4.07 -10.95
CA ASP A 81 0.73 2.79 -11.65
C ASP A 81 0.57 1.58 -10.71
N LEU A 82 0.51 1.81 -9.39
CA LEU A 82 0.44 0.74 -8.37
C LEU A 82 -0.75 -0.18 -8.59
N ILE A 83 -1.95 0.39 -8.70
CA ILE A 83 -3.19 -0.40 -8.85
C ILE A 83 -3.26 -1.09 -10.20
N GLU A 84 -2.89 -0.40 -11.28
CA GLU A 84 -2.89 -0.97 -12.63
C GLU A 84 -2.01 -2.23 -12.70
N ARG A 85 -0.79 -2.14 -12.17
CA ARG A 85 0.15 -3.28 -12.11
C ARG A 85 -0.35 -4.40 -11.21
N ALA A 86 -0.95 -4.07 -10.06
CA ALA A 86 -1.53 -5.07 -9.17
C ALA A 86 -2.65 -5.84 -9.87
N LEU A 87 -3.57 -5.16 -10.55
CA LEU A 87 -4.65 -5.79 -11.31
C LEU A 87 -4.14 -6.63 -12.49
N TYR A 88 -3.13 -6.14 -13.21
CA TYR A 88 -2.46 -6.90 -14.26
C TYR A 88 -1.92 -8.23 -13.72
N LEU A 89 -1.22 -8.19 -12.58
CA LEU A 89 -0.71 -9.38 -11.93
C LEU A 89 -1.83 -10.31 -11.48
N VAL A 90 -2.83 -9.81 -10.76
CA VAL A 90 -4.00 -10.61 -10.35
C VAL A 90 -4.65 -11.34 -11.55
N SER A 91 -4.72 -10.69 -12.71
CA SER A 91 -5.28 -11.30 -13.94
C SER A 91 -4.46 -12.46 -14.51
N ARG A 92 -3.16 -12.52 -14.19
CA ARG A 92 -2.26 -13.62 -14.59
C ARG A 92 -2.48 -14.87 -13.74
N GLY A 93 -2.69 -14.68 -12.43
CA GLY A 93 -3.05 -15.75 -11.49
C GLY A 93 -1.99 -16.86 -11.31
N ASP A 94 -0.74 -16.62 -11.70
CA ASP A 94 0.37 -17.59 -11.69
C ASP A 94 1.32 -17.43 -10.48
N PHE A 95 0.86 -16.76 -9.42
CA PHE A 95 1.59 -16.56 -8.17
C PHE A 95 0.65 -16.51 -6.96
N ASP A 96 1.19 -16.74 -5.76
CA ASP A 96 0.45 -16.61 -4.50
C ASP A 96 0.78 -15.30 -3.75
N CYS A 97 2.00 -14.77 -3.95
CA CYS A 97 2.48 -13.56 -3.29
C CYS A 97 3.56 -12.87 -4.13
N VAL A 98 3.58 -11.54 -4.12
CA VAL A 98 4.59 -10.70 -4.75
C VAL A 98 4.92 -9.49 -3.88
N GLY A 99 6.22 -9.22 -3.70
CA GLY A 99 6.72 -8.01 -3.07
C GLY A 99 7.02 -6.94 -4.12
N GLY A 100 6.79 -5.67 -3.76
CA GLY A 100 7.09 -4.53 -4.61
C GLY A 100 8.43 -3.87 -4.27
N MET A 101 8.90 -3.05 -5.21
CA MET A 101 10.02 -2.14 -4.94
C MET A 101 9.51 -0.90 -4.21
N TYR A 102 10.23 -0.45 -3.19
CA TYR A 102 9.97 0.83 -2.52
C TYR A 102 11.14 1.79 -2.70
N TYR A 103 10.87 3.08 -2.55
CA TYR A 103 11.88 4.14 -2.60
C TYR A 103 11.88 4.91 -1.30
N GLY A 104 13.06 5.24 -0.81
CA GLY A 104 13.21 6.09 0.37
C GLY A 104 12.78 7.52 0.04
N TYR A 105 11.78 8.02 0.77
CA TYR A 105 11.35 9.41 0.75
C TYR A 105 11.61 10.01 2.13
N PHE A 106 12.30 11.16 2.18
CA PHE A 106 12.64 11.84 3.42
C PHE A 106 12.02 13.24 3.39
N ASP A 107 11.22 13.58 4.40
CA ASP A 107 10.68 14.94 4.58
C ASP A 107 11.79 15.96 4.99
N VAL A 108 12.98 15.46 5.31
CA VAL A 108 14.17 16.23 5.70
C VAL A 108 15.38 15.76 4.88
N GLU A 109 16.53 16.43 5.04
CA GLU A 109 17.78 15.95 4.47
C GLU A 109 18.05 14.51 4.93
N LYS A 110 18.40 13.63 3.97
CA LYS A 110 18.68 12.22 4.23
C LYS A 110 19.75 12.10 5.34
N PRO A 111 19.46 11.46 6.48
CA PRO A 111 20.44 11.32 7.55
C PRO A 111 21.72 10.63 7.07
N LYS A 112 22.89 11.18 7.46
CA LYS A 112 24.21 10.73 6.99
C LYS A 112 24.55 9.27 7.32
N TRP A 113 23.87 8.67 8.31
CA TRP A 113 24.05 7.27 8.69
C TRP A 113 23.28 6.30 7.79
N ILE A 114 22.37 6.79 6.93
CA ILE A 114 21.68 5.96 5.95
C ILE A 114 22.59 5.81 4.72
N PRO A 115 22.92 4.58 4.29
CA PRO A 115 23.76 4.36 3.12
C PRO A 115 23.23 5.09 1.89
N GLU A 116 24.12 5.65 1.06
CA GLU A 116 23.71 6.41 -0.14
C GLU A 116 22.80 5.59 -1.07
N ASN A 117 23.05 4.28 -1.20
CA ASN A 117 22.27 3.34 -2.00
C ASN A 117 20.98 2.81 -1.34
N PHE A 118 20.73 3.12 -0.06
CA PHE A 118 19.52 2.67 0.61
C PHE A 118 18.28 3.39 0.04
N GLY A 119 17.33 2.60 -0.48
CA GLY A 119 16.08 3.09 -1.04
C GLY A 119 16.24 3.93 -2.31
N THR A 120 17.36 3.82 -3.03
CA THR A 120 17.60 4.54 -4.28
C THR A 120 17.36 3.67 -5.51
N LYS A 121 17.32 4.32 -6.69
CA LYS A 121 17.25 3.69 -8.02
C LYS A 121 18.46 2.83 -8.38
N SER A 122 19.36 2.48 -7.45
CA SER A 122 20.33 1.42 -7.71
C SER A 122 19.56 0.12 -7.86
N LYS A 123 19.04 -0.11 -9.06
CA LYS A 123 18.33 -1.32 -9.40
C LYS A 123 19.25 -2.49 -9.09
N TYR A 124 18.70 -3.59 -8.59
CA TYR A 124 19.41 -4.86 -8.61
C TYR A 124 19.78 -5.29 -10.05
N SER A 125 19.13 -4.70 -11.06
CA SER A 125 19.43 -4.84 -12.49
C SER A 125 18.83 -3.69 -13.30
N ASP A 126 19.59 -3.08 -14.22
CA ASP A 126 19.05 -2.10 -15.18
C ASP A 126 18.01 -2.66 -16.15
N ASP A 127 18.00 -3.98 -16.27
CA ASP A 127 17.11 -4.72 -17.12
C ASP A 127 15.81 -5.03 -16.38
N LEU A 128 14.78 -4.22 -16.61
CA LEU A 128 13.42 -4.46 -16.13
C LEU A 128 12.82 -5.75 -16.73
N GLN A 129 13.42 -6.32 -17.79
CA GLN A 129 13.04 -7.64 -18.31
C GLN A 129 13.53 -8.80 -17.43
N LEU A 130 14.50 -8.57 -16.54
CA LEU A 130 14.92 -9.54 -15.51
C LEU A 130 13.98 -9.58 -14.30
N CYS A 131 13.01 -8.67 -14.21
CA CYS A 131 11.88 -8.80 -13.30
C CYS A 131 10.65 -9.25 -14.12
N PRO A 132 10.48 -10.56 -14.37
CA PRO A 132 9.49 -11.08 -15.32
C PRO A 132 8.02 -10.72 -14.97
N PHE A 133 7.79 -10.15 -13.78
CA PHE A 133 6.45 -9.94 -13.21
C PHE A 133 6.00 -8.47 -13.17
N ASN A 134 6.76 -7.50 -13.71
CA ASN A 134 6.28 -6.11 -13.82
C ASN A 134 5.74 -5.55 -12.48
N VAL A 135 6.41 -5.90 -11.37
CA VAL A 135 5.90 -5.79 -10.00
C VAL A 135 5.40 -4.38 -9.64
N PRO A 136 4.39 -4.26 -8.76
CA PRO A 136 3.83 -2.96 -8.44
C PRO A 136 4.83 -2.12 -7.63
N HIS A 137 4.99 -0.85 -8.00
CA HIS A 137 5.88 0.08 -7.29
C HIS A 137 5.20 0.65 -6.05
N GLY A 138 5.90 0.66 -4.92
CA GLY A 138 5.37 1.12 -3.63
C GLY A 138 4.42 0.12 -2.96
N CYS A 139 4.26 -1.08 -3.52
CA CYS A 139 3.57 -2.19 -2.85
C CYS A 139 4.50 -2.83 -1.82
N VAL A 140 4.01 -2.99 -0.59
CA VAL A 140 4.73 -3.77 0.42
C VAL A 140 4.59 -5.25 0.05
N VAL A 141 3.36 -5.74 -0.06
CA VAL A 141 3.02 -7.12 -0.47
C VAL A 141 1.64 -7.14 -1.14
N LEU A 142 1.52 -7.87 -2.24
CA LEU A 142 0.25 -8.33 -2.84
C LEU A 142 0.19 -9.85 -2.72
N TYR A 143 -0.88 -10.40 -2.17
CA TYR A 143 -1.04 -11.84 -2.01
C TYR A 143 -2.50 -12.29 -2.09
N LYS A 144 -2.69 -13.58 -2.34
CA LYS A 144 -3.99 -14.24 -2.37
C LYS A 144 -4.38 -14.71 -0.97
N SER A 145 -5.53 -14.27 -0.45
CA SER A 145 -6.00 -14.54 0.92
C SER A 145 -6.68 -15.90 1.09
#